data_AF-A0A847TBU9-F1
#
_entry.id   AF-A0A847TBU9-F1
#
_cell.length_a   1.000
_cell.length_b   1.000
_cell.length_c   1.000
_cell.angle_alpha   90.00
_cell.angle_beta   90.00
_cell.angle_gamma   90.00
#
_symmetry.space_group_name_H-M   'P 1'
#
loop_
_entity.id
_entity.type
_entity.pdbx_description
1 polymer ?
#
loop_
_entity_poly.entity_id
_entity_poly.type
_entity_poly.pdbx_seq_one_letter_code
_entity_poly.pdbx_strand_id
1 'polypeptide(L)'
;MKKQNPLTRVTWKVAFGTAVAIVLAGTTILTSCRKEARTQPEAAGIETLSKAQATAQFYQSGTHDGFFWSLWKSDGATGTVNYANGPGGNYSVNWNGFNGNFTCGKGYSVGSASYKIGYNLGTYSNSGGGTFGWYGWSRNPYYEYYVNETWGAVSPHTGTYLGTFESDGAGYNVWTRWVTGKNIDGGDGFRQIYSSRVTKVTTGQNRVITFANHYNKWSSLGYTLGQLNIPAIMVSETWGSNTNGNINCTIWMQ
;
A
#
# COMPACT_ATOMS: atom_id res chain seq x y z
N MET A 1 -1.51 41.27 0.82
CA MET A 1 -1.79 39.99 1.50
C MET A 1 -2.90 39.27 0.73
N LYS A 2 -2.55 38.28 -0.12
CA LYS A 2 -3.53 37.47 -0.86
C LYS A 2 -3.84 36.21 -0.03
N LYS A 3 -5.11 36.03 0.35
CA LYS A 3 -5.60 34.85 1.06
C LYS A 3 -5.54 33.63 0.13
N GLN A 4 -4.84 32.58 0.54
CA GLN A 4 -4.88 31.27 -0.10
C GLN A 4 -6.12 30.51 0.42
N ASN A 5 -6.93 30.00 -0.50
CA ASN A 5 -8.03 29.09 -0.18
C ASN A 5 -7.48 27.68 0.16
N PRO A 6 -8.01 27.00 1.18
CA PRO A 6 -7.61 25.63 1.48
C PRO A 6 -8.18 24.67 0.42
N LEU A 7 -7.31 23.78 -0.06
CA LEU A 7 -7.62 22.72 -1.02
C LEU A 7 -8.71 21.79 -0.49
N THR A 8 -9.67 21.52 -1.36
CA THR A 8 -10.85 20.68 -1.14
C THR A 8 -10.48 19.24 -0.82
N ARG A 9 -11.10 18.68 0.22
CA ARG A 9 -11.06 17.25 0.55
C ARG A 9 -11.69 16.45 -0.60
N VAL A 10 -10.87 15.70 -1.34
CA VAL A 10 -11.34 14.63 -2.22
C VAL A 10 -11.41 13.37 -1.38
N THR A 11 -12.59 12.74 -1.32
CA THR A 11 -12.83 11.46 -0.65
C THR A 11 -12.52 10.33 -1.63
N TRP A 12 -11.59 9.45 -1.27
CA TRP A 12 -11.12 8.36 -2.13
C TRP A 12 -11.80 7.05 -1.76
N LYS A 13 -12.29 6.33 -2.79
CA LYS A 13 -12.76 4.95 -2.69
C LYS A 13 -11.78 4.05 -3.45
N VAL A 14 -11.01 3.25 -2.74
CA VAL A 14 -10.26 2.12 -3.30
C VAL A 14 -10.90 0.85 -2.73
N ALA A 15 -11.26 -0.11 -3.57
CA ALA A 15 -11.72 -1.42 -3.12
C ALA A 15 -10.86 -2.47 -3.83
N PHE A 16 -10.20 -3.33 -3.07
CA PHE A 16 -9.52 -4.51 -3.60
C PHE A 16 -10.44 -5.70 -3.36
N GLY A 17 -11.11 -6.15 -4.43
CA GLY A 17 -12.02 -7.29 -4.40
C GLY A 17 -11.24 -8.61 -4.33
N THR A 18 -11.59 -9.45 -3.36
CA THR A 18 -11.33 -10.89 -3.39
C THR A 18 -12.59 -11.58 -3.88
N ALA A 19 -12.50 -12.33 -4.98
CA ALA A 19 -13.63 -13.05 -5.57
C ALA A 19 -13.70 -14.48 -4.97
N VAL A 20 -14.88 -14.85 -4.46
CA VAL A 20 -15.26 -16.23 -4.19
C VAL A 20 -16.57 -16.49 -4.92
N ALA A 21 -16.55 -17.43 -5.87
CA ALA A 21 -17.72 -17.85 -6.64
C ALA A 21 -18.48 -18.96 -5.89
N ILE A 22 -19.78 -18.80 -5.69
CA ILE A 22 -20.69 -19.89 -5.32
C ILE A 22 -21.86 -19.87 -6.30
N VAL A 23 -22.02 -21.00 -7.01
CA VAL A 23 -23.12 -21.29 -7.93
C VAL A 23 -24.33 -21.76 -7.11
N LEU A 24 -25.52 -21.18 -7.34
CA LEU A 24 -26.78 -21.76 -6.87
C LEU A 24 -27.68 -22.07 -8.08
N ALA A 25 -28.07 -23.33 -8.20
CA ALA A 25 -29.07 -23.81 -9.14
C ALA A 25 -30.48 -23.44 -8.66
N GLY A 26 -31.34 -22.99 -9.59
CA GLY A 26 -32.75 -22.70 -9.35
C GLY A 26 -33.70 -23.84 -9.74
N THR A 27 -34.99 -23.47 -9.79
CA THR A 27 -36.23 -24.21 -10.17
C THR A 27 -37.00 -24.87 -9.00
N THR A 28 -38.33 -24.75 -8.80
CA THR A 28 -39.47 -24.36 -9.68
C THR A 28 -40.82 -24.30 -8.88
N ILE A 29 -41.84 -23.53 -9.37
CA ILE A 29 -43.30 -23.90 -9.55
C ILE A 29 -44.19 -24.02 -8.26
N LEU A 30 -45.49 -23.64 -8.13
CA LEU A 30 -46.58 -23.12 -8.98
C LEU A 30 -47.71 -22.45 -8.14
N THR A 31 -48.51 -21.66 -8.87
CA THR A 31 -49.88 -21.10 -8.73
C THR A 31 -50.92 -21.62 -7.71
N SER A 32 -51.74 -20.69 -7.18
CA SER A 32 -53.21 -20.87 -7.00
C SER A 32 -53.97 -19.53 -6.86
N CYS A 33 -55.27 -19.54 -7.16
CA CYS A 33 -56.14 -18.46 -7.68
C CYS A 33 -56.81 -17.49 -6.67
N ARG A 34 -57.31 -16.40 -7.28
CA ARG A 34 -57.97 -15.15 -6.82
C ARG A 34 -59.18 -15.27 -5.88
N LYS A 35 -59.35 -14.21 -5.06
CA LYS A 35 -60.64 -13.61 -4.72
C LYS A 35 -60.48 -12.08 -4.63
N GLU A 36 -61.26 -11.34 -5.41
CA GLU A 36 -61.24 -9.88 -5.48
C GLU A 36 -61.92 -9.24 -4.26
N ALA A 37 -61.30 -8.19 -3.73
CA ALA A 37 -61.94 -7.20 -2.88
C ALA A 37 -61.38 -5.80 -3.22
N ARG A 38 -62.28 -4.84 -3.05
CA ARG A 38 -62.34 -3.49 -3.60
C ARG A 38 -61.21 -2.54 -3.13
N THR A 39 -60.92 -1.60 -4.02
CA THR A 39 -59.92 -0.51 -4.07
C THR A 39 -59.75 0.35 -2.81
N GLN A 40 -58.49 0.60 -2.42
CA GLN A 40 -58.04 1.83 -1.74
C GLN A 40 -56.59 2.11 -2.18
N PRO A 41 -56.20 3.35 -2.55
CA PRO A 41 -54.86 3.62 -3.06
C PRO A 41 -53.92 3.97 -1.90
N GLU A 42 -52.86 3.19 -1.70
CA GLU A 42 -51.82 3.59 -0.75
C GLU A 42 -50.42 3.25 -1.27
N ALA A 43 -49.65 4.34 -1.42
CA ALA A 43 -48.20 4.51 -1.44
C ALA A 43 -47.35 3.50 -2.24
N ALA A 44 -46.74 4.03 -3.31
CA ALA A 44 -45.58 3.44 -3.98
C ALA A 44 -44.53 2.99 -2.96
N GLY A 45 -44.31 1.67 -2.90
CA GLY A 45 -43.25 1.06 -2.12
C GLY A 45 -41.91 1.63 -2.58
N ILE A 46 -41.25 2.35 -1.69
CA ILE A 46 -39.87 2.77 -1.84
C ILE A 46 -39.04 1.49 -1.86
N GLU A 47 -38.50 1.14 -3.03
CA GLU A 47 -37.42 0.16 -3.13
C GLU A 47 -36.35 0.57 -2.13
N THR A 48 -36.15 -0.25 -1.10
CA THR A 48 -35.06 -0.09 -0.15
C THR A 48 -33.78 -0.40 -0.93
N LEU A 49 -33.19 0.65 -1.50
CA LEU A 49 -31.82 0.64 -1.99
C LEU A 49 -30.95 0.12 -0.84
N SER A 50 -30.48 -1.12 -0.97
CA SER A 50 -29.47 -1.67 -0.08
C SER A 50 -28.30 -0.69 -0.09
N LYS A 51 -28.06 -0.01 1.04
CA LYS A 51 -26.83 0.74 1.23
C LYS A 51 -25.70 -0.27 1.05
N ALA A 52 -25.04 -0.26 -0.11
CA ALA A 52 -23.72 -0.82 -0.26
C ALA A 52 -22.90 -0.24 0.90
N GLN A 53 -22.49 -1.09 1.84
CA GLN A 53 -21.70 -0.67 3.00
C GLN A 53 -20.47 0.04 2.44
N ALA A 54 -20.38 1.35 2.67
CA ALA A 54 -19.18 2.10 2.36
C ALA A 54 -18.07 1.53 3.24
N THR A 55 -17.18 0.75 2.65
CA THR A 55 -16.00 0.25 3.35
C THR A 55 -15.13 1.46 3.68
N ALA A 56 -14.89 1.68 4.97
CA ALA A 56 -14.14 2.82 5.45
C ALA A 56 -12.65 2.57 5.22
N GLN A 57 -12.12 3.15 4.14
CA GLN A 57 -10.70 3.24 3.90
C GLN A 57 -10.04 4.12 4.96
N PHE A 58 -9.03 3.59 5.66
CA PHE A 58 -8.27 4.40 6.60
C PHE A 58 -6.97 4.85 5.95
N TYR A 59 -6.90 6.13 5.60
CA TYR A 59 -5.70 6.79 5.11
C TYR A 59 -5.46 8.09 5.88
N GLN A 60 -4.24 8.25 6.38
CA GLN A 60 -3.76 9.48 7.01
C GLN A 60 -2.39 9.84 6.42
N SER A 61 -2.14 11.12 6.24
CA SER A 61 -0.85 11.62 5.78
C SER A 61 -0.63 13.06 6.20
N GLY A 62 0.60 13.53 6.11
CA GLY A 62 0.94 14.93 6.32
C GLY A 62 2.44 15.18 6.21
N THR A 63 2.88 16.29 6.80
CA THR A 63 4.29 16.62 6.94
C THR A 63 4.63 16.74 8.42
N HIS A 64 5.79 16.21 8.81
CA HIS A 64 6.33 16.33 10.17
C HIS A 64 7.85 16.52 10.09
N ASP A 65 8.36 17.59 10.70
CA ASP A 65 9.79 17.98 10.67
C ASP A 65 10.42 17.97 9.27
N GLY A 66 9.66 18.42 8.26
CA GLY A 66 10.11 18.50 6.87
C GLY A 66 9.99 17.21 6.06
N PHE A 67 9.51 16.11 6.65
CA PHE A 67 9.29 14.84 5.95
C PHE A 67 7.81 14.60 5.70
N PHE A 68 7.47 14.11 4.50
CA PHE A 68 6.15 13.55 4.25
C PHE A 68 5.98 12.27 5.07
N TRP A 69 4.78 11.99 5.55
CA TRP A 69 4.43 10.72 6.16
C TRP A 69 3.06 10.22 5.71
N SER A 70 2.88 8.90 5.73
CA SER A 70 1.58 8.28 5.52
C SER A 70 1.37 7.06 6.40
N LEU A 71 0.10 6.75 6.66
CA LEU A 71 -0.41 5.52 7.24
C LEU A 71 -1.69 5.14 6.48
N TRP A 72 -1.69 3.96 5.90
CA TRP A 72 -2.85 3.34 5.28
C TRP A 72 -3.16 2.01 5.98
N LYS A 73 -4.44 1.68 6.14
CA LYS A 73 -4.90 0.35 6.59
C LYS A 73 -5.99 -0.16 5.67
N SER A 74 -6.00 -1.48 5.45
CA SER A 74 -7.03 -2.17 4.69
C SER A 74 -8.40 -2.04 5.33
N ASP A 75 -9.42 -2.05 4.49
CA ASP A 75 -10.81 -2.06 4.92
C ASP A 75 -11.10 -3.28 5.82
N GLY A 76 -11.89 -3.06 6.89
CA GLY A 76 -12.24 -4.12 7.83
C GLY A 76 -11.10 -4.58 8.76
N ALA A 77 -9.94 -3.90 8.72
CA ALA A 77 -8.83 -4.26 9.61
C ALA A 77 -9.21 -4.09 11.10
N THR A 78 -8.76 -5.04 11.91
CA THR A 78 -8.99 -5.05 13.37
C THR A 78 -7.66 -5.19 14.12
N GLY A 79 -7.68 -4.98 15.44
CA GLY A 79 -6.47 -4.89 16.27
C GLY A 79 -5.87 -3.49 16.30
N THR A 80 -4.69 -3.34 16.88
CA THR A 80 -4.06 -2.04 17.08
C THR A 80 -2.91 -1.79 16.10
N VAL A 81 -2.81 -0.56 15.61
CA VAL A 81 -1.65 -0.06 14.86
C VAL A 81 -1.36 1.35 15.39
N ASN A 82 -0.25 1.48 16.10
CA ASN A 82 0.18 2.70 16.75
C ASN A 82 1.38 3.28 15.98
N TYR A 83 1.09 4.15 15.01
CA TYR A 83 2.10 4.91 14.28
C TYR A 83 2.44 6.20 15.02
N ALA A 84 3.73 6.54 15.09
CA ALA A 84 4.19 7.80 15.65
C ALA A 84 5.30 8.42 14.78
N ASN A 85 5.18 9.72 14.53
CA ASN A 85 6.26 10.52 13.99
C ASN A 85 7.21 10.91 15.14
N GLY A 86 8.49 10.56 15.01
CA GLY A 86 9.56 11.06 15.87
C GLY A 86 10.26 12.28 15.26
N PRO A 87 11.31 12.80 15.91
CA PRO A 87 12.08 13.94 15.42
C PRO A 87 12.68 13.72 14.03
N GLY A 88 12.69 14.75 13.19
CA GLY A 88 13.29 14.70 11.86
C GLY A 88 12.69 13.58 11.00
N GLY A 89 13.54 12.74 10.41
CA GLY A 89 13.11 11.60 9.60
C GLY A 89 12.73 10.35 10.39
N ASN A 90 12.66 10.40 11.73
CA ASN A 90 12.27 9.24 12.52
C ASN A 90 10.76 8.97 12.47
N TYR A 91 10.39 7.70 12.33
CA TYR A 91 9.05 7.20 12.62
C TYR A 91 9.14 5.87 13.34
N SER A 92 8.04 5.51 14.01
CA SER A 92 7.86 4.18 14.57
C SER A 92 6.44 3.68 14.38
N VAL A 93 6.30 2.36 14.35
CA VAL A 93 5.00 1.70 14.37
C VAL A 93 5.10 0.48 15.27
N ASN A 94 4.12 0.28 16.14
CA ASN A 94 3.90 -0.98 16.84
C ASN A 94 2.46 -1.44 16.63
N TRP A 95 2.28 -2.75 16.53
CA TRP A 95 0.96 -3.34 16.33
C TRP A 95 0.85 -4.63 17.12
N ASN A 96 -0.37 -4.93 17.56
CA ASN A 96 -0.67 -6.10 18.37
C ASN A 96 -2.05 -6.65 18.00
N GLY A 97 -2.13 -7.97 17.84
CA GLY A 97 -3.34 -8.68 17.43
C GLY A 97 -3.96 -8.15 16.13
N PHE A 98 -3.13 -7.64 15.20
CA PHE A 98 -3.60 -6.98 14.00
C PHE A 98 -4.04 -7.98 12.94
N ASN A 99 -5.26 -7.80 12.41
CA ASN A 99 -5.79 -8.55 11.28
C ASN A 99 -6.06 -7.58 10.13
N GLY A 100 -5.35 -7.73 9.01
CA GLY A 100 -5.48 -6.85 7.85
C GLY A 100 -4.16 -6.64 7.14
N ASN A 101 -4.06 -5.53 6.40
CA ASN A 101 -2.83 -4.99 5.83
C ASN A 101 -2.68 -3.53 6.27
N PHE A 102 -1.48 -3.08 6.60
CA PHE A 102 -1.17 -1.67 6.68
C PHE A 102 0.17 -1.35 6.01
N THR A 103 0.29 -0.11 5.53
CA THR A 103 1.56 0.50 5.12
C THR A 103 1.73 1.82 5.86
N CYS A 104 2.93 2.11 6.33
CA CYS A 104 3.23 3.40 6.95
C CYS A 104 4.70 3.78 6.81
N GLY A 105 5.02 5.07 6.97
CA GLY A 105 6.39 5.52 7.05
C GLY A 105 6.56 6.99 6.71
N LYS A 106 7.81 7.45 6.79
CA LYS A 106 8.25 8.78 6.36
C LYS A 106 9.00 8.76 5.04
N GLY A 107 9.02 9.89 4.37
CA GLY A 107 9.75 10.12 3.13
C GLY A 107 9.58 11.54 2.62
N TYR A 108 9.41 11.67 1.32
CA TYR A 108 9.38 12.95 0.62
C TYR A 108 8.09 13.10 -0.17
N SER A 109 7.61 14.34 -0.30
CA SER A 109 6.34 14.65 -0.97
C SER A 109 6.41 14.54 -2.50
N VAL A 110 7.61 14.56 -3.06
CA VAL A 110 7.87 14.48 -4.50
C VAL A 110 8.98 13.46 -4.73
N GLY A 111 8.67 12.30 -5.28
CA GLY A 111 9.67 11.29 -5.61
C GLY A 111 10.64 11.76 -6.71
N SER A 112 11.81 11.14 -6.74
CA SER A 112 12.83 11.37 -7.76
C SER A 112 13.60 10.09 -8.03
N ALA A 113 13.93 9.84 -9.30
CA ALA A 113 14.83 8.77 -9.69
C ALA A 113 16.25 8.95 -9.13
N SER A 114 16.65 10.20 -8.81
CA SER A 114 17.99 10.52 -8.31
C SER A 114 18.17 10.38 -6.80
N TYR A 115 17.14 9.93 -6.08
CA TYR A 115 17.22 9.88 -4.62
C TYR A 115 18.30 8.93 -4.12
N LYS A 116 19.02 9.42 -3.10
CA LYS A 116 19.95 8.65 -2.29
C LYS A 116 19.49 8.79 -0.85
N ILE A 117 18.89 7.73 -0.33
CA ILE A 117 18.20 7.76 0.96
C ILE A 117 19.09 7.09 1.99
N GLY A 118 19.57 7.88 2.97
CA GLY A 118 20.18 7.33 4.16
C GLY A 118 19.11 6.83 5.13
N TYR A 119 19.35 5.69 5.77
CA TYR A 119 18.46 5.18 6.80
C TYR A 119 19.19 4.43 7.91
N ASN A 120 18.56 4.40 9.08
CA ASN A 120 18.89 3.50 10.17
C ASN A 120 17.61 2.79 10.61
N LEU A 121 17.57 1.47 10.47
CA LEU A 121 16.49 0.63 10.97
C LEU A 121 16.85 0.22 12.40
N GLY A 122 16.44 1.00 13.39
CA GLY A 122 16.81 0.77 14.79
C GLY A 122 16.21 -0.52 15.36
N THR A 123 14.93 -0.76 15.06
CA THR A 123 14.20 -1.95 15.48
C THR A 123 13.40 -2.51 14.32
N TYR A 124 13.38 -3.84 14.18
CA TYR A 124 12.51 -4.54 13.24
C TYR A 124 12.04 -5.86 13.83
N SER A 125 10.72 -5.97 14.01
CA SER A 125 10.02 -7.21 14.31
C SER A 125 8.69 -7.19 13.56
N ASN A 126 8.43 -8.22 12.76
CA ASN A 126 7.20 -8.39 12.01
C ASN A 126 6.88 -9.89 11.93
N SER A 127 5.81 -10.31 12.61
CA SER A 127 5.34 -11.72 12.58
C SER A 127 4.42 -12.04 11.40
N GLY A 128 3.96 -11.03 10.67
CA GLY A 128 3.15 -11.17 9.47
C GLY A 128 4.01 -11.30 8.20
N GLY A 129 3.34 -11.15 7.05
CA GLY A 129 4.01 -10.80 5.81
C GLY A 129 4.38 -9.31 5.77
N GLY A 130 4.77 -8.84 4.60
CA GLY A 130 5.12 -7.44 4.38
C GLY A 130 6.61 -7.14 4.48
N THR A 131 6.97 -5.93 4.10
CA THR A 131 8.34 -5.50 3.83
C THR A 131 8.74 -4.25 4.61
N PHE A 132 10.04 -4.04 4.71
CA PHE A 132 10.63 -2.74 5.02
C PHE A 132 11.59 -2.34 3.90
N GLY A 133 11.47 -1.10 3.42
CA GLY A 133 12.30 -0.61 2.32
C GLY A 133 11.81 0.68 1.68
N TRP A 134 12.45 1.09 0.58
CA TRP A 134 12.02 2.29 -0.17
C TRP A 134 10.85 1.94 -1.09
N TYR A 135 9.78 2.72 -1.02
CA TYR A 135 8.52 2.44 -1.72
C TYR A 135 7.91 3.71 -2.29
N GLY A 136 7.24 3.54 -3.43
CA GLY A 136 6.39 4.58 -3.99
C GLY A 136 5.71 4.12 -5.27
N TRP A 137 5.15 5.10 -5.96
CA TRP A 137 4.44 4.88 -7.21
C TRP A 137 5.03 5.72 -8.34
N SER A 138 4.76 5.32 -9.58
CA SER A 138 4.86 6.20 -10.74
C SER A 138 3.53 6.29 -11.48
N ARG A 139 3.33 7.37 -12.24
CA ARG A 139 2.20 7.52 -13.18
C ARG A 139 2.69 7.51 -14.62
N ASN A 140 1.88 7.00 -15.55
CA ASN A 140 2.15 7.04 -16.99
C ASN A 140 3.57 6.56 -17.36
N PRO A 141 3.89 5.25 -17.18
CA PRO A 141 3.00 4.16 -16.75
C PRO A 141 2.81 4.03 -15.22
N TYR A 142 1.74 3.33 -14.82
CA TYR A 142 1.47 3.02 -13.41
C TYR A 142 2.35 1.88 -12.92
N TYR A 143 3.28 2.22 -12.03
CA TYR A 143 4.06 1.25 -11.29
C TYR A 143 3.89 1.47 -9.80
N GLU A 144 3.87 0.38 -9.05
CA GLU A 144 4.15 0.35 -7.62
C GLU A 144 5.53 -0.28 -7.47
N TYR A 145 6.49 0.47 -6.92
CA TYR A 145 7.88 0.03 -6.86
C TYR A 145 8.35 -0.17 -5.41
N TYR A 146 9.24 -1.14 -5.24
CA TYR A 146 9.83 -1.47 -3.95
C TYR A 146 11.33 -1.74 -4.08
N VAL A 147 12.11 -1.16 -3.17
CA VAL A 147 13.47 -1.60 -2.83
C VAL A 147 13.41 -2.21 -1.44
N ASN A 148 13.24 -3.54 -1.38
CA ASN A 148 13.03 -4.29 -0.13
C ASN A 148 14.36 -4.59 0.56
N GLU A 149 14.53 -4.06 1.76
CA GLU A 149 15.73 -4.23 2.58
C GLU A 149 15.60 -5.40 3.55
N THR A 150 14.41 -5.62 4.11
CA THR A 150 14.05 -6.81 4.91
C THR A 150 12.54 -7.04 4.85
N TRP A 151 12.07 -8.15 5.36
CA TRP A 151 10.65 -8.54 5.33
C TRP A 151 10.33 -9.51 6.47
N GLY A 152 9.04 -9.73 6.69
CA GLY A 152 8.52 -10.63 7.72
C GLY A 152 8.71 -12.12 7.38
N ALA A 153 7.70 -12.91 7.67
CA ALA A 153 7.73 -14.37 7.58
C ALA A 153 7.86 -14.91 6.15
N VAL A 154 7.41 -14.14 5.15
CA VAL A 154 7.36 -14.56 3.73
C VAL A 154 8.04 -13.55 2.83
N SER A 155 8.55 -14.03 1.69
CA SER A 155 9.12 -13.16 0.66
C SER A 155 8.14 -12.04 0.25
N PRO A 156 8.59 -10.79 0.08
CA PRO A 156 7.71 -9.65 -0.18
C PRO A 156 7.31 -9.54 -1.67
N HIS A 157 7.79 -10.45 -2.52
CA HIS A 157 7.58 -10.40 -3.96
C HIS A 157 7.02 -11.71 -4.51
N THR A 158 6.26 -11.59 -5.59
CA THR A 158 5.78 -12.70 -6.42
C THR A 158 5.90 -12.31 -7.90
N GLY A 159 5.84 -13.29 -8.79
CA GLY A 159 5.86 -13.06 -10.23
C GLY A 159 7.16 -13.52 -10.89
N THR A 160 7.58 -12.79 -11.93
CA THR A 160 8.71 -13.17 -12.78
C THR A 160 10.02 -12.62 -12.22
N TYR A 161 11.02 -13.50 -12.05
CA TYR A 161 12.39 -13.12 -11.73
C TYR A 161 13.12 -12.63 -12.99
N LEU A 162 13.84 -11.52 -12.87
CA LEU A 162 14.50 -10.83 -13.99
C LEU A 162 16.04 -10.80 -13.86
N GLY A 163 16.59 -11.44 -12.83
CA GLY A 163 18.03 -11.47 -12.56
C GLY A 163 18.42 -10.74 -11.27
N THR A 164 19.73 -10.70 -11.02
CA THR A 164 20.34 -10.09 -9.85
C THR A 164 21.30 -8.98 -10.27
N PHE A 165 21.48 -7.97 -9.43
CA PHE A 165 22.52 -6.95 -9.59
C PHE A 165 22.99 -6.44 -8.22
N GLU A 166 24.14 -5.78 -8.20
CA GLU A 166 24.71 -5.20 -6.98
C GLU A 166 24.40 -3.70 -6.90
N SER A 167 24.02 -3.23 -5.72
CA SER A 167 23.93 -1.80 -5.36
C SER A 167 24.33 -1.63 -3.90
N ASP A 168 25.02 -0.54 -3.57
CA ASP A 168 25.29 -0.18 -2.17
C ASP A 168 25.93 -1.32 -1.34
N GLY A 169 26.78 -2.14 -2.00
CA GLY A 169 27.47 -3.27 -1.39
C GLY A 169 26.59 -4.51 -1.12
N ALA A 170 25.45 -4.67 -1.78
CA ALA A 170 24.67 -5.90 -1.72
C ALA A 170 23.95 -6.26 -3.02
N GLY A 171 23.71 -7.57 -3.17
CA GLY A 171 22.93 -8.12 -4.25
C GLY A 171 21.44 -7.91 -4.05
N TYR A 172 20.74 -7.59 -5.13
CA TYR A 172 19.29 -7.46 -5.21
C TYR A 172 18.73 -8.32 -6.33
N ASN A 173 17.77 -9.16 -5.99
CA ASN A 173 16.96 -9.89 -6.96
C ASN A 173 15.86 -8.98 -7.51
N VAL A 174 15.74 -8.91 -8.82
CA VAL A 174 14.72 -8.11 -9.50
C VAL A 174 13.52 -8.99 -9.84
N TRP A 175 12.32 -8.53 -9.48
CA TRP A 175 11.06 -9.22 -9.75
C TRP A 175 10.01 -8.27 -10.30
N THR A 176 9.06 -8.80 -11.08
CA THR A 176 7.90 -8.02 -11.53
C THR A 176 6.65 -8.87 -11.69
N ARG A 177 5.48 -8.23 -11.57
CA ARG A 177 4.19 -8.81 -11.93
C ARG A 177 3.20 -7.73 -12.38
N TRP A 178 2.24 -8.13 -13.19
CA TRP A 178 1.05 -7.31 -13.46
C TRP A 178 0.02 -7.51 -12.36
N VAL A 179 -0.70 -6.45 -11.99
CA VAL A 179 -1.77 -6.45 -10.99
C VAL A 179 -3.02 -5.87 -11.62
N THR A 180 -4.14 -6.58 -11.56
CA THR A 180 -5.44 -6.16 -12.11
C THR A 180 -6.23 -5.25 -11.16
N GLY A 181 -5.69 -4.96 -9.98
CA GLY A 181 -6.33 -4.10 -8.97
C GLY A 181 -6.23 -2.62 -9.27
N LYS A 182 -6.66 -1.80 -8.30
CA LYS A 182 -6.69 -0.35 -8.41
C LYS A 182 -5.29 0.25 -8.32
N ASN A 183 -4.95 1.09 -9.29
CA ASN A 183 -3.73 1.91 -9.25
C ASN A 183 -3.92 3.14 -8.34
N ILE A 184 -2.87 3.94 -8.19
CA ILE A 184 -2.88 5.11 -7.31
C ILE A 184 -3.93 6.18 -7.67
N ASP A 185 -4.40 6.22 -8.92
CA ASP A 185 -5.44 7.15 -9.38
C ASP A 185 -6.84 6.50 -9.41
N GLY A 186 -6.99 5.28 -8.90
CA GLY A 186 -8.25 4.54 -8.86
C GLY A 186 -8.66 3.88 -10.19
N GLY A 187 -7.81 3.96 -11.21
CA GLY A 187 -7.96 3.18 -12.44
C GLY A 187 -7.58 1.72 -12.22
N ASP A 188 -7.89 0.85 -13.19
CA ASP A 188 -7.56 -0.57 -13.12
C ASP A 188 -6.22 -0.85 -13.78
N GLY A 189 -5.45 -1.75 -13.17
CA GLY A 189 -4.20 -2.22 -13.73
C GLY A 189 -3.00 -1.37 -13.32
N PHE A 190 -1.97 -2.04 -12.83
CA PHE A 190 -0.64 -1.48 -12.64
C PHE A 190 0.41 -2.59 -12.61
N ARG A 191 1.68 -2.22 -12.77
CA ARG A 191 2.79 -3.15 -12.63
C ARG A 191 3.44 -2.98 -11.26
N GLN A 192 3.74 -4.09 -10.60
CA GLN A 192 4.65 -4.08 -9.47
C GLN A 192 6.07 -4.42 -9.94
N ILE A 193 7.05 -3.71 -9.41
CA ILE A 193 8.47 -4.02 -9.63
C ILE A 193 9.25 -3.93 -8.33
N TYR A 194 10.14 -4.89 -8.14
CA TYR A 194 10.88 -5.08 -6.90
C TYR A 194 12.36 -5.15 -7.20
N SER A 195 13.16 -4.51 -6.36
CA SER A 195 14.54 -4.91 -6.06
C SER A 195 14.53 -5.42 -4.63
N SER A 196 14.81 -6.69 -4.39
CA SER A 196 14.80 -7.25 -3.03
C SER A 196 16.18 -7.76 -2.69
N ARG A 197 16.75 -7.34 -1.55
CA ARG A 197 18.09 -7.81 -1.14
C ARG A 197 18.13 -9.33 -1.15
N VAL A 198 19.25 -9.90 -1.59
CA VAL A 198 19.50 -11.36 -1.50
C VAL A 198 19.58 -11.78 -0.02
N THR A 199 20.19 -10.93 0.81
CA THR A 199 20.30 -11.13 2.26
C THR A 199 19.60 -9.99 2.98
N LYS A 200 18.64 -10.34 3.85
CA LYS A 200 17.91 -9.37 4.69
C LYS A 200 18.86 -8.48 5.47
N VAL A 201 18.50 -7.21 5.59
CA VAL A 201 19.24 -6.24 6.37
C VAL A 201 19.15 -6.54 7.87
N THR A 202 20.24 -6.27 8.59
CA THR A 202 20.27 -6.22 10.07
C THR A 202 19.95 -4.81 10.57
N THR A 203 19.43 -4.73 11.79
CA THR A 203 19.08 -3.47 12.46
C THR A 203 20.31 -2.74 13.01
N GLY A 204 20.13 -1.47 13.39
CA GLY A 204 21.10 -0.65 14.14
C GLY A 204 22.23 -0.04 13.30
N GLN A 205 22.32 -0.34 12.01
CA GLN A 205 23.38 0.17 11.13
C GLN A 205 22.85 1.25 10.18
N ASN A 206 23.67 2.29 9.98
CA ASN A 206 23.43 3.29 8.94
C ASN A 206 23.68 2.67 7.58
N ARG A 207 22.71 2.83 6.68
CA ARG A 207 22.72 2.28 5.33
C ARG A 207 22.21 3.31 4.35
N VAL A 208 22.40 3.02 3.07
CA VAL A 208 21.96 3.87 1.98
C VAL A 208 21.24 3.03 0.93
N ILE A 209 20.17 3.59 0.37
CA ILE A 209 19.53 3.13 -0.85
C ILE A 209 19.81 4.17 -1.92
N THR A 210 20.67 3.85 -2.89
CA THR A 210 20.89 4.69 -4.07
C THR A 210 19.81 4.35 -5.09
N PHE A 211 18.65 5.00 -5.01
CA PHE A 211 17.47 4.66 -5.82
C PHE A 211 17.74 4.73 -7.33
N ALA A 212 18.64 5.62 -7.76
CA ALA A 212 19.08 5.72 -9.16
C ALA A 212 19.62 4.38 -9.71
N ASN A 213 20.33 3.59 -8.89
CA ASN A 213 20.84 2.29 -9.33
C ASN A 213 19.68 1.31 -9.62
N HIS A 214 18.68 1.27 -8.74
CA HIS A 214 17.49 0.44 -8.89
C HIS A 214 16.65 0.89 -10.10
N TYR A 215 16.38 2.19 -10.20
CA TYR A 215 15.66 2.78 -11.32
C TYR A 215 16.34 2.47 -12.66
N ASN A 216 17.65 2.67 -12.76
CA ASN A 216 18.40 2.39 -13.98
C ASN A 216 18.42 0.90 -14.31
N LYS A 217 18.56 0.03 -13.30
CA LYS A 217 18.50 -1.42 -13.51
C LYS A 217 17.15 -1.84 -14.05
N TRP A 218 16.05 -1.39 -13.45
CA TRP A 218 14.69 -1.68 -13.94
C TRP A 218 14.50 -1.16 -15.38
N SER A 219 14.95 0.05 -15.67
CA SER A 219 14.88 0.64 -17.01
C SER A 219 15.64 -0.21 -18.04
N SER A 220 16.86 -0.68 -17.71
CA SER A 220 17.66 -1.56 -18.59
C SER A 220 17.00 -2.93 -18.87
N LEU A 221 16.05 -3.35 -18.04
CA LEU A 221 15.26 -4.56 -18.21
C LEU A 221 13.94 -4.31 -18.96
N GLY A 222 13.73 -3.09 -19.46
CA GLY A 222 12.51 -2.67 -20.16
C GLY A 222 11.38 -2.18 -19.24
N TYR A 223 11.65 -1.95 -17.95
CA TYR A 223 10.68 -1.51 -16.96
C TYR A 223 10.99 -0.12 -16.43
N THR A 224 10.89 0.88 -17.31
CA THR A 224 11.10 2.29 -16.95
C THR A 224 9.90 2.83 -16.19
N LEU A 225 10.12 3.38 -14.99
CA LEU A 225 9.06 4.05 -14.25
C LEU A 225 8.66 5.35 -14.95
N GLY A 226 7.40 5.74 -14.76
CA GLY A 226 6.88 6.99 -15.31
C GLY A 226 7.21 8.21 -14.45
N GLN A 227 6.22 9.10 -14.33
CA GLN A 227 6.30 10.30 -13.51
C GLN A 227 6.38 9.95 -12.02
N LEU A 228 7.48 10.36 -11.37
CA LEU A 228 7.75 10.12 -9.95
C LEU A 228 7.39 11.31 -9.05
N ASN A 229 6.76 12.36 -9.57
CA ASN A 229 6.42 13.59 -8.84
C ASN A 229 5.27 13.43 -7.81
N ILE A 230 5.24 12.29 -7.14
CA ILE A 230 4.30 11.88 -6.09
C ILE A 230 5.06 11.35 -4.88
N PRO A 231 4.41 11.26 -3.71
CA PRO A 231 5.11 10.87 -2.50
C PRO A 231 5.77 9.48 -2.58
N ALA A 232 6.95 9.39 -1.97
CA ALA A 232 7.69 8.14 -1.80
C ALA A 232 8.19 8.08 -0.36
N ILE A 233 8.16 6.89 0.26
CA ILE A 233 8.45 6.69 1.68
C ILE A 233 9.37 5.50 1.91
N MET A 234 10.10 5.53 3.01
CA MET A 234 10.66 4.33 3.61
C MET A 234 9.52 3.61 4.33
N VAL A 235 8.94 2.61 3.68
CA VAL A 235 7.74 1.92 4.14
C VAL A 235 8.06 0.86 5.18
N SER A 236 7.16 0.73 6.13
CA SER A 236 6.93 -0.45 6.96
C SER A 236 5.56 -1.01 6.59
N GLU A 237 5.54 -2.25 6.15
CA GLU A 237 4.31 -2.97 5.78
C GLU A 237 4.16 -4.24 6.62
N THR A 238 2.93 -4.53 7.03
CA THR A 238 2.56 -5.87 7.48
C THR A 238 1.22 -6.28 6.88
N TRP A 239 1.05 -7.58 6.72
CA TRP A 239 -0.26 -8.16 6.44
C TRP A 239 -0.39 -9.54 7.05
N GLY A 240 -1.63 -9.95 7.32
CA GLY A 240 -1.97 -11.27 7.82
C GLY A 240 -3.04 -11.23 8.90
N SER A 241 -3.15 -12.35 9.63
CA SER A 241 -4.07 -12.52 10.75
C SER A 241 -3.29 -12.60 12.05
N ASN A 242 -3.80 -11.94 13.08
CA ASN A 242 -3.25 -11.90 14.43
C ASN A 242 -1.75 -11.55 14.48
N THR A 243 -1.33 -10.60 13.64
CA THR A 243 0.06 -10.18 13.52
C THR A 243 0.45 -9.20 14.63
N ASN A 244 1.72 -9.25 15.00
CA ASN A 244 2.36 -8.42 16.02
C ASN A 244 3.72 -7.94 15.52
N GLY A 245 4.13 -6.76 15.94
CA GLY A 245 5.45 -6.25 15.58
C GLY A 245 5.74 -4.84 16.06
N ASN A 246 6.98 -4.44 15.84
CA ASN A 246 7.50 -3.11 16.16
C ASN A 246 8.60 -2.78 15.16
N ILE A 247 8.49 -1.61 14.54
CA ILE A 247 9.51 -1.06 13.64
C ILE A 247 9.81 0.37 14.07
N ASN A 248 11.11 0.70 14.16
CA ASN A 248 11.60 2.06 14.36
C ASN A 248 12.66 2.36 13.31
N CYS A 249 12.47 3.43 12.55
CA CYS A 249 13.40 3.82 11.50
C CYS A 249 13.58 5.33 11.47
N THR A 250 14.82 5.75 11.24
CA THR A 250 15.17 7.14 10.90
C THR A 250 15.69 7.20 9.47
N ILE A 251 15.19 8.17 8.70
CA ILE A 251 15.69 8.45 7.34
C ILE A 251 16.29 9.85 7.23
N TRP A 252 17.14 10.07 6.23
CA TRP A 252 17.67 11.38 5.85
C TRP A 252 18.08 11.39 4.37
N MET A 253 18.20 12.58 3.80
CA MET A 253 18.76 12.73 2.45
C MET A 253 20.29 12.65 2.54
N GLN A 254 20.91 11.88 1.65
CA GLN A 254 22.37 11.82 1.48
C GLN A 254 22.87 12.80 0.42
#